data_AF-A0A957VLR2-F1
#
_entry.id   AF-A0A957VLR2-F1
#
_cell.length_a   1.000
_cell.length_b   1.000
_cell.length_c   1.000
_cell.angle_alpha   90.00
_cell.angle_beta   90.00
_cell.angle_gamma   90.00
#
_symmetry.space_group_name_H-M   'P 1'
#
loop_
_entity.id
_entity.type
_entity.pdbx_description
1 polymer ?
#
loop_
_entity_poly.entity_id
_entity_poly.type
_entity_poly.pdbx_seq_one_letter_code
_entity_poly.pdbx_strand_id
1 'polypeptide(L)'
;MATRLTSDAIDYLINACDGESSEEAPAACIGMVDDVLTFTPLYQVPRIFDETHQRPKKQWWMRLRPLARMLAQPSAAYAEEQWAE
;
A
#
# COMPACT_ATOMS: atom_id res chain seq x y z
N MET A 1 8.52 4.65 -10.12
CA MET A 1 7.29 3.86 -9.94
C MET A 1 6.15 4.36 -10.83
N ALA A 2 5.82 5.66 -10.85
CA ALA A 2 4.75 6.21 -11.68
C ALA A 2 4.82 5.76 -13.16
N THR A 3 5.94 5.95 -13.84
CA THR A 3 6.12 5.55 -15.25
C THR A 3 5.86 4.07 -15.49
N ARG A 4 6.31 3.21 -14.57
CA ARG A 4 6.12 1.75 -14.67
C ARG A 4 4.64 1.38 -14.51
N LEU A 5 3.98 1.92 -13.48
CA LEU A 5 2.55 1.71 -13.26
C LEU A 5 1.73 2.18 -14.48
N THR A 6 2.07 3.32 -15.06
CA THR A 6 1.41 3.83 -16.26
C THR A 6 1.61 2.92 -17.46
N SER A 7 2.83 2.44 -17.71
CA SER A 7 3.11 1.49 -18.79
C SER A 7 2.28 0.22 -18.64
N ASP A 8 2.35 -0.41 -17.47
CA ASP A 8 1.65 -1.66 -17.18
C ASP A 8 0.12 -1.47 -17.27
N ALA A 9 -0.40 -0.31 -16.85
CA ALA A 9 -1.82 0.02 -16.98
C ALA A 9 -2.27 0.21 -18.44
N ILE A 10 -1.41 0.78 -19.31
CA ILE A 10 -1.70 0.89 -20.74
C ILE A 10 -1.73 -0.51 -21.37
N ASP A 11 -0.74 -1.35 -21.07
CA ASP A 11 -0.69 -2.73 -21.59
C ASP A 11 -1.92 -3.53 -21.17
N TYR A 12 -2.37 -3.39 -19.92
CA TYR A 12 -3.62 -3.98 -19.44
C TYR A 12 -4.84 -3.56 -20.26
N LEU A 13 -4.95 -2.27 -20.61
CA LEU A 13 -6.06 -1.75 -21.40
C LEU A 13 -6.02 -2.23 -22.86
N ILE A 14 -4.82 -2.32 -23.46
CA ILE A 14 -4.64 -2.84 -24.82
C ILE A 14 -5.13 -4.29 -24.89
N ASN A 15 -4.66 -5.14 -23.96
CA ASN A 15 -5.06 -6.55 -23.91
C ASN A 15 -6.56 -6.74 -23.68
N ALA A 16 -7.19 -5.86 -22.89
CA ALA A 16 -8.63 -5.87 -22.68
C ALA A 16 -9.41 -5.50 -23.96
N CYS A 17 -8.89 -4.59 -24.79
CA CYS A 17 -9.49 -4.20 -26.06
C CYS A 17 -9.35 -5.28 -27.15
N ASP A 18 -8.24 -6.02 -27.15
CA ASP A 18 -7.96 -7.07 -28.14
C ASP A 18 -8.82 -8.34 -27.95
N GLY A 19 -9.66 -8.38 -26.91
CA GLY A 19 -10.66 -9.42 -26.71
C GLY A 19 -10.11 -10.74 -26.16
N GLU A 20 -8.85 -10.77 -25.71
CA GLU A 20 -8.25 -11.95 -25.07
C GLU A 20 -8.91 -12.29 -23.71
N SER A 21 -9.60 -11.34 -23.09
CA SER A 21 -10.31 -11.54 -21.82
C SER A 21 -11.82 -11.75 -22.04
N SER A 22 -12.24 -13.00 -22.17
CA SER A 22 -13.67 -13.39 -22.23
C SER A 22 -14.38 -13.39 -20.85
N GLU A 23 -13.69 -13.01 -19.76
CA GLU A 23 -14.26 -12.97 -18.41
C GLU A 23 -13.94 -11.63 -17.73
N GLU A 24 -14.98 -10.99 -17.16
CA GLU A 24 -14.98 -9.63 -16.61
C GLU A 24 -13.78 -9.26 -15.70
N ALA A 25 -13.05 -8.21 -16.10
CA ALA A 25 -12.93 -6.98 -15.32
C ALA A 25 -12.42 -5.79 -16.17
N PRO A 26 -13.30 -5.01 -16.83
CA PRO A 26 -12.90 -3.75 -17.50
C PRO A 26 -12.45 -2.65 -16.52
N ALA A 27 -12.62 -2.86 -15.21
CA ALA A 27 -12.23 -1.91 -14.16
C ALA A 27 -11.41 -2.61 -13.07
N ALA A 28 -10.16 -2.17 -12.89
CA ALA A 28 -9.24 -2.65 -11.88
C ALA A 28 -8.41 -1.50 -11.30
N CYS A 29 -7.90 -1.70 -10.08
CA CYS A 29 -6.89 -0.85 -9.47
C CYS A 29 -5.52 -1.51 -9.63
N ILE A 30 -4.55 -0.74 -10.13
CA ILE A 30 -3.14 -1.16 -10.19
C ILE A 30 -2.42 -0.70 -8.92
N GLY A 31 -1.61 -1.58 -8.34
CA GLY A 31 -0.81 -1.26 -7.17
C GLY A 31 0.27 -2.31 -6.92
N MET A 32 0.95 -2.17 -5.79
CA MET A 32 1.97 -3.13 -5.34
C MET A 32 1.44 -3.87 -4.12
N VAL A 33 1.48 -5.20 -4.17
CA VAL A 33 1.11 -6.10 -3.08
C VAL A 33 2.25 -7.09 -2.91
N ASP A 34 2.85 -7.14 -1.72
CA ASP A 34 3.98 -8.02 -1.39
C ASP A 34 5.09 -7.99 -2.47
N ASP A 35 5.53 -6.78 -2.84
CA ASP A 35 6.55 -6.48 -3.85
C ASP A 35 6.20 -6.83 -5.31
N VAL A 36 4.96 -7.26 -5.57
CA VAL A 36 4.46 -7.60 -6.91
C VAL A 36 3.43 -6.58 -7.39
N LEU A 37 3.59 -6.15 -8.65
CA LEU A 37 2.61 -5.31 -9.32
C LEU A 37 1.36 -6.12 -9.62
N THR A 38 0.23 -5.69 -9.05
CA THR A 38 -1.01 -6.47 -9.00
C THR A 38 -2.17 -5.63 -9.50
N PHE A 39 -2.97 -6.19 -10.40
CA PHE A 39 -4.27 -5.65 -10.80
C PHE A 39 -5.35 -6.25 -9.92
N THR A 40 -5.98 -5.42 -9.08
CA THR A 40 -7.08 -5.83 -8.20
C THR A 40 -8.40 -5.42 -8.84
N PRO A 41 -9.34 -6.36 -9.11
CA PRO A 41 -10.64 -6.00 -9.67
C PRO A 41 -11.38 -4.99 -8.78
N LEU A 42 -11.98 -3.96 -9.38
CA LEU A 42 -12.53 -2.83 -8.63
C LEU A 42 -13.60 -3.24 -7.61
N TYR A 43 -14.41 -4.26 -7.93
CA TYR A 43 -15.43 -4.79 -7.03
C TYR A 43 -14.87 -5.46 -5.77
N GLN A 44 -13.58 -5.81 -5.75
CA GLN A 44 -12.92 -6.37 -4.56
C GLN A 44 -12.43 -5.27 -3.60
N VAL A 45 -12.23 -4.04 -4.08
CA VAL A 45 -11.69 -2.92 -3.28
C VAL A 45 -12.51 -2.65 -2.01
N PRO A 46 -13.86 -2.59 -2.03
CA PRO A 46 -14.67 -2.39 -0.82
C PRO A 46 -14.47 -3.47 0.26
N ARG A 47 -13.99 -4.67 -0.12
CA ARG A 47 -13.72 -5.75 0.83
C ARG A 47 -12.46 -5.47 1.64
N ILE A 48 -11.47 -4.79 1.07
CA ILE A 48 -10.15 -4.54 1.66
C ILE A 48 -9.93 -3.09 2.12
N PHE A 49 -10.78 -2.15 1.68
CA PHE A 49 -10.70 -0.72 1.97
C PHE A 49 -11.80 -0.28 2.96
N ASP A 50 -11.41 0.50 3.97
CA ASP A 50 -12.31 1.20 4.89
C ASP A 50 -12.63 2.57 4.27
N GLU A 51 -13.83 2.70 3.71
CA GLU A 51 -14.27 3.89 3.01
C GLU A 51 -14.41 5.10 3.94
N THR A 52 -14.93 4.89 5.16
CA THR A 52 -15.15 5.95 6.15
C THR A 52 -13.84 6.62 6.56
N HIS A 53 -12.79 5.83 6.78
CA HIS A 53 -11.48 6.35 7.18
C HIS A 53 -10.46 6.41 6.04
N GLN A 54 -10.91 6.16 4.80
CA GLN A 54 -10.13 6.21 3.57
C GLN A 54 -8.77 5.49 3.64
N ARG A 55 -8.76 4.26 4.18
CA ARG A 55 -7.53 3.50 4.40
C ARG A 55 -7.75 2.00 4.23
N PRO A 56 -6.70 1.20 4.00
CA PRO A 56 -6.84 -0.26 4.06
C PRO A 56 -7.35 -0.74 5.42
N LYS A 57 -8.22 -1.76 5.41
CA LYS A 57 -8.66 -2.43 6.65
C LYS A 57 -7.49 -3.09 7.37
N LYS A 58 -6.54 -3.66 6.62
CA LYS A 58 -5.29 -4.25 7.14
C LYS A 58 -4.14 -3.26 6.97
N GLN A 59 -3.82 -2.51 8.02
CA GLN A 59 -2.73 -1.52 8.04
C GLN A 59 -1.42 -2.16 8.48
N TRP A 60 -0.73 -2.86 7.56
CA TRP A 60 0.45 -3.67 7.89
C TRP A 60 1.56 -2.87 8.60
N TRP A 61 1.76 -1.60 8.21
CA TRP A 61 2.80 -0.71 8.76
C TRP A 61 2.61 -0.40 10.24
N MET A 62 1.38 -0.53 10.75
CA MET A 62 1.09 -0.31 12.17
C MET A 62 1.82 -1.31 13.07
N ARG A 63 2.19 -2.48 12.53
CA ARG A 63 3.00 -3.48 13.23
C ARG A 63 4.42 -3.01 13.51
N LEU A 64 4.92 -1.99 12.81
CA LEU A 64 6.24 -1.40 13.02
C LEU A 64 6.29 -0.42 14.21
N ARG A 65 5.13 0.01 14.73
CA ARG A 65 5.07 1.00 15.83
C ARG A 65 5.88 0.62 17.07
N PRO A 66 5.90 -0.64 17.56
CA PRO A 66 6.70 -0.99 18.72
C PRO A 66 8.21 -0.77 18.47
N LEU A 67 8.68 -1.13 17.26
CA LEU A 67 10.07 -0.92 16.87
C LEU A 67 10.39 0.57 16.74
N ALA A 68 9.50 1.36 16.12
CA ALA A 68 9.66 2.81 16.05
C ALA A 68 9.72 3.45 17.46
N ARG A 69 8.89 2.99 18.40
CA ARG A 69 8.91 3.45 19.81
C ARG A 69 10.21 3.09 20.53
N MET A 70 10.72 1.88 20.30
CA MET A 70 11.98 1.43 20.86
C MET A 70 13.15 2.29 20.35
N LEU A 71 13.20 2.56 19.05
CA LEU A 71 14.24 3.38 18.43
C LEU A 71 14.13 4.87 18.78
N ALA A 72 12.93 5.34 19.13
CA ALA A 72 12.70 6.72 19.55
C ALA A 72 13.04 6.97 21.03
N GLN A 73 13.47 5.96 21.80
CA GLN A 73 13.92 6.20 23.16
C GLN A 73 15.16 7.09 23.13
N PRO A 74 15.20 8.19 23.90
CA PRO A 74 16.42 8.96 24.07
C PRO A 74 17.54 8.03 24.54
N SER A 75 18.76 8.20 24.02
CA SER A 75 19.90 7.50 24.60
C SER A 75 20.01 7.90 26.07
N ALA A 76 20.48 6.98 26.93
CA ALA A 76 20.63 7.25 28.36
C ALA A 76 21.40 8.55 28.66
N ALA A 77 22.28 8.99 27.75
CA ALA A 77 22.96 10.27 27.81
C ALA A 77 22.02 11.49 27.88
N TYR A 78 20.87 11.48 27.19
CA TYR A 78 19.91 12.58 27.26
C TYR A 78 19.12 12.63 28.58
N ALA A 79 19.05 11.53 29.34
CA ALA A 79 18.35 11.48 30.62
C ALA A 79 19.21 12.02 31.77
N GLU A 80 20.53 11.82 31.73
CA GLU A 80 21.45 12.36 32.75
C GLU A 80 21.56 13.89 32.68
N GLU A 81 21.51 14.47 31.48
CA GLU A 81 21.58 15.93 31.28
C GLU A 81 20.30 16.66 31.73
N GLN A 82 19.14 15.99 31.74
CA GLN A 82 17.87 16.56 32.19
C GLN A 82 17.68 16.58 33.72
N TRP A 83 18.48 15.81 34.47
CA TRP A 83 18.39 15.70 35.93
C TRP A 83 19.56 16.38 36.66
N ALA A 84 20.45 17.03 35.90
CA ALA A 84 21.58 17.81 36.39
C ALA A 84 21.33 19.34 36.37
N GLU A 85 20.12 19.77 35.99
CA GLU A 85 19.59 21.14 36.08
C GLU A 85 18.49 21.24 37.14
#